data_AF-A0A7K1BPB6-F1
#
_entry.id   AF-A0A7K1BPB6-F1
#
_cell.length_a   1.000
_cell.length_b   1.000
_cell.length_c   1.000
_cell.angle_alpha   90.00
_cell.angle_beta   90.00
_cell.angle_gamma   90.00
#
_symmetry.space_group_name_H-M   'P 1'
#
loop_
_entity.id
_entity.type
_entity.pdbx_description
1 polymer ?
#
loop_
_entity_poly.entity_id
_entity_poly.type
_entity_poly.pdbx_seq_one_letter_code
_entity_poly.pdbx_strand_id
1 'polypeptide(L)'
;NVADFAITQFFFEADPYLRLVDGLSAFGCDKPVLPGIMPVTNAAQVVRFAELAGAAFPPHLAARFDAIADDPDAVRALGVELASELCQRLLDEGAPGLHFYTLNRSTATREIAANLGLGDASSTGA
;
A
#
# COMPACT_ATOMS: atom_id res chain seq x y z
N ASN A 1 -14.33 1.43 24.85
CA ASN A 1 -13.41 1.59 23.71
C ASN A 1 -14.22 1.45 22.43
N VAL A 2 -14.53 2.54 21.73
CA VAL A 2 -15.70 2.69 20.83
C VAL A 2 -15.38 2.59 19.32
N ALA A 3 -14.10 2.52 18.93
CA ALA A 3 -13.75 2.44 17.50
C ALA A 3 -14.11 1.07 16.90
N ASP A 4 -14.67 1.02 15.69
CA ASP A 4 -15.07 -0.26 15.05
C ASP A 4 -13.95 -0.91 14.23
N PHE A 5 -13.02 -0.10 13.72
CA PHE A 5 -11.86 -0.55 12.94
C PHE A 5 -10.73 0.50 13.04
N ALA A 6 -9.56 0.15 12.50
CA ALA A 6 -8.44 1.06 12.34
C ALA A 6 -7.94 1.09 10.89
N ILE A 7 -7.26 2.18 10.52
CA ILE A 7 -6.51 2.29 9.27
C ILE A 7 -5.06 2.57 9.65
N THR A 8 -4.11 1.83 9.09
CA THR A 8 -2.68 2.07 9.34
C THR A 8 -2.19 3.30 8.59
N GLN A 9 -1.06 3.85 9.02
CA GLN A 9 -0.26 4.67 8.12
C GLN A 9 0.22 3.84 6.91
N PHE A 10 0.57 4.48 5.81
CA PHE A 10 1.17 3.82 4.66
C PHE A 10 2.51 3.15 4.99
N PHE A 11 2.81 2.10 4.23
CA PHE A 11 4.03 1.32 4.29
C PHE A 11 4.35 0.74 2.90
N PHE A 12 5.55 0.19 2.73
CA PHE A 12 6.04 -0.30 1.42
C PHE A 12 6.33 -1.81 1.39
N GLU A 13 6.22 -2.49 2.53
CA GLU A 13 6.43 -3.94 2.67
C GLU A 13 5.32 -4.52 3.53
N ALA A 14 4.87 -5.75 3.26
CA ALA A 14 3.75 -6.34 4.00
C ALA A 14 4.11 -6.72 5.45
N ASP A 15 5.35 -7.14 5.72
CA ASP A 15 5.73 -7.72 7.01
C ASP A 15 5.50 -6.80 8.22
N PRO A 16 5.79 -5.48 8.18
CA PRO A 16 5.43 -4.56 9.26
C PRO A 16 3.94 -4.54 9.59
N TYR A 17 3.06 -4.61 8.58
CA TYR A 17 1.61 -4.68 8.79
C TYR A 17 1.20 -6.01 9.42
N LEU A 18 1.72 -7.13 8.90
CA LEU A 18 1.40 -8.47 9.43
C LEU A 18 1.82 -8.59 10.91
N ARG A 19 3.03 -8.14 11.25
CA ARG A 19 3.50 -8.10 12.65
C ARG A 19 2.63 -7.22 13.55
N LEU A 20 2.12 -6.10 13.02
CA LEU A 20 1.22 -5.22 13.77
C LEU A 20 -0.10 -5.94 14.09
N VAL A 21 -0.71 -6.57 13.08
CA VAL A 21 -1.98 -7.30 13.24
C VAL A 21 -1.83 -8.48 14.21
N ASP A 22 -0.77 -9.28 14.05
CA ASP A 22 -0.45 -10.39 14.97
C ASP A 22 -0.26 -9.90 16.40
N GLY A 23 0.47 -8.79 16.57
CA GLY A 23 0.70 -8.17 17.87
C GLY A 23 -0.60 -7.69 18.52
N LEU A 24 -1.50 -7.05 17.76
CA LEU A 24 -2.79 -6.59 18.28
C LEU A 24 -3.68 -7.76 18.70
N SER A 25 -3.72 -8.85 17.92
CA SER A 25 -4.48 -10.05 18.29
C SER A 25 -3.92 -10.71 19.56
N ALA A 26 -2.60 -10.72 19.74
CA ALA A 26 -1.97 -11.20 20.98
C ALA A 26 -2.37 -10.40 22.24
N PHE A 27 -2.84 -9.15 22.07
CA PHE A 27 -3.41 -8.32 23.14
C PHE A 27 -4.94 -8.41 23.25
N GLY A 28 -5.59 -9.29 22.50
CA GLY A 28 -7.05 -9.46 22.47
C GLY A 28 -7.78 -8.35 21.69
N CYS A 29 -7.10 -7.68 20.76
CA CYS A 29 -7.69 -6.69 19.89
C CYS A 29 -7.92 -7.24 18.48
N ASP A 30 -9.07 -7.87 18.26
CA ASP A 30 -9.43 -8.52 16.99
C ASP A 30 -10.26 -7.63 16.03
N LYS A 31 -10.23 -6.31 16.24
CA LYS A 31 -10.95 -5.38 15.35
C LYS A 31 -10.24 -5.28 13.99
N PRO A 32 -10.98 -5.09 12.87
CA PRO A 32 -10.37 -4.96 11.56
C PRO A 32 -9.35 -3.83 11.49
N VAL A 33 -8.20 -4.11 10.88
CA VAL A 33 -7.17 -3.12 10.58
C VAL A 33 -6.97 -3.08 9.07
N LEU A 34 -7.32 -1.96 8.45
CA LEU A 34 -7.15 -1.75 7.02
C LEU A 34 -5.73 -1.23 6.74
N PRO A 35 -4.95 -1.89 5.87
CA PRO A 35 -3.67 -1.38 5.44
C PRO A 35 -3.84 -0.10 4.60
N GLY A 36 -3.16 0.95 5.03
CA GLY A 36 -3.00 2.18 4.25
C GLY A 36 -1.99 2.00 3.13
N ILE A 37 -2.35 2.34 1.90
CA ILE A 37 -1.51 2.17 0.70
C ILE A 37 -1.34 3.52 0.00
N MET A 38 -0.10 3.87 -0.32
CA MET A 38 0.21 5.05 -1.12
C MET A 38 1.20 4.66 -2.23
N PRO A 39 0.78 4.66 -3.50
CA PRO A 39 1.70 4.40 -4.59
C PRO A 39 2.69 5.57 -4.75
N VAL A 40 3.95 5.22 -5.00
CA VAL A 40 4.96 6.18 -5.44
C VAL A 40 4.64 6.56 -6.89
N THR A 41 4.60 7.85 -7.21
CA THR A 41 4.25 8.33 -8.56
C THR A 41 5.27 9.29 -9.15
N ASN A 42 6.28 9.67 -8.36
CA ASN A 42 7.41 10.49 -8.80
C ASN A 42 8.61 10.31 -7.85
N ALA A 43 9.82 10.60 -8.32
CA ALA A 43 11.05 10.38 -7.56
C ALA A 43 11.14 11.26 -6.30
N ALA A 44 10.60 12.49 -6.33
CA ALA A 44 10.60 13.38 -5.17
C ALA A 44 9.81 12.82 -3.98
N GLN A 45 8.82 11.96 -4.22
CA GLN A 45 8.10 11.25 -3.16
C GLN A 45 9.00 10.26 -2.41
N VAL A 46 9.97 9.62 -3.07
CA VAL A 46 10.89 8.66 -2.42
C VAL A 46 11.69 9.35 -1.33
N VAL A 47 12.31 10.50 -1.65
CA VAL A 47 13.06 11.32 -0.69
C VAL A 47 12.16 11.77 0.45
N ARG A 48 10.98 12.29 0.12
CA ARG A 48 10.01 12.75 1.12
C ARG A 48 9.52 11.63 2.03
N PHE A 49 9.34 10.41 1.54
CA PHE A 49 8.93 9.27 2.38
C PHE A 49 10.06 8.80 3.29
N ALA A 50 11.32 8.87 2.84
CA ALA A 50 12.47 8.61 3.70
C ALA A 50 12.56 9.62 4.87
N GLU A 51 12.08 10.86 4.68
CA GLU A 51 12.07 11.91 5.70
C GLU A 51 10.82 11.89 6.61
N LEU A 52 9.64 11.57 6.06
CA LEU A 52 8.36 11.67 6.77
C LEU A 52 7.95 10.40 7.51
N ALA A 53 8.36 9.23 7.02
CA ALA A 53 7.99 7.98 7.65
C ALA A 53 9.01 7.67 8.75
N GLY A 54 8.55 7.55 10.00
CA GLY A 54 9.34 6.93 11.07
C GLY A 54 9.74 5.47 10.76
N ALA A 55 9.24 4.91 9.66
CA ALA A 55 9.73 3.71 9.00
C ALA A 55 10.46 4.13 7.71
N ALA A 56 11.77 3.93 7.65
CA ALA A 56 12.57 4.29 6.47
C ALA A 56 12.01 3.64 5.19
N PHE A 57 12.00 4.38 4.08
CA PHE A 57 11.72 3.81 2.77
C PHE A 57 12.71 2.65 2.51
N PRO A 58 12.26 1.44 2.14
CA PRO A 58 13.15 0.29 2.05
C PRO A 58 14.31 0.55 1.08
N PRO A 59 15.59 0.37 1.49
CA PRO A 59 16.73 0.73 0.64
C PRO A 59 16.76 0.01 -0.71
N HIS A 60 16.28 -1.25 -0.76
CA HIS A 60 16.22 -2.01 -2.00
C HIS A 60 15.17 -1.45 -2.98
N LEU A 61 14.06 -0.89 -2.48
CA LEU A 61 13.09 -0.18 -3.33
C LEU A 61 13.66 1.17 -3.76
N ALA A 62 14.36 1.90 -2.87
CA ALA A 62 14.96 3.18 -3.20
C ALA A 62 15.94 3.03 -4.38
N ALA A 63 16.80 2.01 -4.33
CA ALA A 63 17.73 1.71 -5.40
C ALA A 63 17.04 1.43 -6.76
N ARG A 64 15.86 0.79 -6.76
CA ARG A 64 15.08 0.57 -7.99
C ARG A 64 14.55 1.89 -8.56
N PHE A 65 14.09 2.81 -7.72
CA PHE A 65 13.63 4.13 -8.15
C PHE A 65 14.77 5.03 -8.61
N ASP A 66 15.89 5.04 -7.89
CA ASP A 66 17.07 5.84 -8.23
C ASP A 66 17.62 5.48 -9.62
N ALA A 67 17.60 4.19 -9.98
CA ALA A 67 18.05 3.70 -11.28
C ALA A 67 17.24 4.23 -12.48
N ILE A 68 16.03 4.75 -12.23
CA ILE A 68 15.11 5.26 -13.27
C ILE A 68 14.63 6.69 -12.96
N ALA A 69 15.30 7.41 -12.05
CA ALA A 69 14.80 8.67 -11.51
C ALA A 69 14.57 9.77 -12.57
N ASP A 70 15.32 9.73 -13.67
CA ASP A 70 15.22 10.67 -14.78
C ASP A 70 14.12 10.31 -15.80
N ASP A 71 13.40 9.20 -15.61
CA ASP A 71 12.26 8.77 -16.43
C ASP A 71 10.96 8.77 -15.59
N PRO A 72 10.17 9.85 -15.64
CA PRO A 72 8.93 9.96 -14.86
C PRO A 72 7.90 8.87 -15.17
N ASP A 73 7.84 8.38 -16.41
CA ASP A 73 6.90 7.36 -16.81
C ASP A 73 7.32 6.00 -16.24
N ALA A 74 8.61 5.68 -16.29
CA ALA A 74 9.16 4.50 -15.65
C ALA A 74 8.98 4.53 -14.12
N VAL A 75 9.22 5.66 -13.47
CA VAL A 75 9.00 5.83 -12.03
C VAL A 75 7.54 5.56 -11.65
N ARG A 76 6.60 6.13 -12.40
CA ARG A 76 5.17 5.91 -12.16
C ARG A 76 4.79 4.45 -12.38
N ALA A 77 5.28 3.83 -13.44
CA ALA A 77 5.02 2.42 -13.75
C ALA A 77 5.55 1.50 -12.63
N LEU A 78 6.79 1.70 -12.19
CA LEU A 78 7.39 0.94 -11.09
C LEU A 78 6.61 1.12 -9.78
N GLY A 79 6.15 2.34 -9.48
CA GLY A 79 5.37 2.58 -8.28
C GLY A 79 3.98 1.95 -8.29
N VAL A 80 3.35 1.83 -9.46
CA VAL A 80 2.10 1.07 -9.64
C VAL A 80 2.35 -0.44 -9.51
N GLU A 81 3.41 -0.96 -10.11
CA GLU A 81 3.83 -2.37 -9.99
C GLU A 81 4.02 -2.76 -8.52
N LEU A 82 4.91 -2.07 -7.81
CA LEU A 82 5.23 -2.34 -6.41
C LEU A 82 4.01 -2.23 -5.49
N ALA A 83 3.17 -1.22 -5.71
CA ALA A 83 1.94 -1.08 -4.93
C ALA A 83 0.94 -2.20 -5.25
N SER A 84 0.88 -2.69 -6.48
CA SER A 84 0.03 -3.83 -6.87
C SER A 84 0.51 -5.11 -6.20
N GLU A 85 1.82 -5.39 -6.22
CA GLU A 85 2.43 -6.54 -5.54
C GLU A 85 2.18 -6.52 -4.02
N LEU A 86 2.34 -5.35 -3.40
CA LEU A 86 2.05 -5.15 -1.98
C LEU A 86 0.57 -5.42 -1.68
N CYS A 87 -0.34 -4.84 -2.46
CA CYS A 87 -1.77 -5.05 -2.28
C CYS A 87 -2.17 -6.52 -2.44
N GLN A 88 -1.66 -7.19 -3.48
CA GLN A 88 -1.94 -8.60 -3.72
C GLN A 88 -1.49 -9.45 -2.53
N ARG A 89 -0.25 -9.26 -2.08
CA ARG A 89 0.28 -9.98 -0.92
C ARG A 89 -0.55 -9.72 0.35
N LEU A 90 -0.97 -8.48 0.60
CA LEU A 90 -1.80 -8.16 1.77
C LEU A 90 -3.16 -8.87 1.72
N LEU A 91 -3.79 -8.93 0.53
CA LEU A 91 -5.05 -9.64 0.34
C LEU A 91 -4.88 -11.16 0.52
N ASP A 92 -3.81 -11.73 -0.05
CA ASP A 92 -3.49 -13.16 0.08
C ASP A 92 -3.25 -13.57 1.55
N GLU A 93 -2.68 -12.66 2.35
CA GLU A 93 -2.43 -12.83 3.78
C GLU A 93 -3.65 -12.44 4.66
N GLY A 94 -4.81 -12.18 4.04
CA GLY A 94 -6.07 -12.01 4.75
C GLY A 94 -6.38 -10.59 5.25
N ALA A 95 -5.74 -9.55 4.69
CA ALA A 95 -6.17 -8.18 4.97
C ALA A 95 -7.65 -7.98 4.62
N PRO A 96 -8.44 -7.30 5.47
CA PRO A 96 -9.91 -7.20 5.30
C PRO A 96 -10.33 -6.26 4.16
N GLY A 97 -9.38 -5.57 3.54
CA GLY A 97 -9.58 -4.59 2.48
C GLY A 97 -8.32 -3.75 2.29
N LEU A 98 -8.39 -2.74 1.44
CA LEU A 98 -7.27 -1.82 1.14
C LEU A 98 -7.75 -0.38 1.29
N HIS A 99 -6.95 0.48 1.93
CA HIS A 99 -7.24 1.92 2.02
C HIS A 99 -6.23 2.74 1.22
N PHE A 100 -6.66 3.37 0.12
CA PHE A 100 -5.75 4.13 -0.76
C PHE A 100 -5.67 5.62 -0.43
N TYR A 101 -4.46 6.11 -0.20
CA TYR A 101 -4.15 7.53 -0.20
C TYR A 101 -3.93 8.02 -1.64
N THR A 102 -4.93 8.68 -2.22
CA THR A 102 -4.90 9.11 -3.63
C THR A 102 -4.22 10.46 -3.86
N LEU A 103 -4.06 11.29 -2.82
CA LEU A 103 -3.52 12.65 -2.95
C LEU A 103 -4.21 13.48 -4.05
N ASN A 104 -5.54 13.37 -4.16
CA ASN A 104 -6.38 14.00 -5.19
C ASN A 104 -6.09 13.54 -6.63
N ARG A 105 -5.39 12.41 -6.83
CA ARG A 105 -5.09 11.81 -8.15
C ARG A 105 -5.40 10.31 -8.14
N SER A 106 -6.38 9.88 -8.93
CA SER A 106 -6.86 8.49 -8.91
C SER A 106 -6.21 7.57 -9.94
N THR A 107 -5.45 8.07 -10.91
CA THR A 107 -4.93 7.26 -12.03
C THR A 107 -4.17 6.01 -11.56
N ALA A 108 -3.15 6.19 -10.71
CA ALA A 108 -2.37 5.07 -10.17
C ALA A 108 -3.24 4.09 -9.35
N THR A 109 -4.12 4.60 -8.49
CA THR A 109 -5.03 3.77 -7.70
C THR A 109 -5.99 2.95 -8.57
N ARG A 110 -6.49 3.52 -9.67
CA ARG A 110 -7.37 2.81 -10.62
C ARG A 110 -6.60 1.71 -11.36
N GLU A 111 -5.36 1.98 -11.76
CA GLU A 111 -4.49 0.95 -12.38
C GLU A 111 -4.21 -0.20 -11.41
N ILE A 112 -3.89 0.10 -10.14
CA ILE A 112 -3.72 -0.93 -9.11
C ILE A 112 -5.00 -1.74 -8.92
N ALA A 113 -6.15 -1.08 -8.79
CA ALA A 113 -7.43 -1.77 -8.66
C ALA A 113 -7.74 -2.68 -9.86
N ALA A 114 -7.41 -2.24 -11.08
CA ALA A 114 -7.55 -3.06 -12.29
C ALA A 114 -6.59 -4.26 -12.30
N ASN A 115 -5.33 -4.07 -11.91
CA ASN A 115 -4.34 -5.15 -11.80
C ASN A 115 -4.79 -6.24 -10.81
N LEU A 116 -5.48 -5.84 -9.73
CA LEU A 116 -6.03 -6.73 -8.71
C LEU A 116 -7.40 -7.32 -9.09
N GLY A 117 -7.99 -6.95 -10.23
CA GLY A 117 -9.33 -7.39 -10.62
C GLY A 117 -10.47 -6.79 -9.77
N LEU A 118 -10.24 -5.71 -9.04
CA LEU A 118 -11.22 -5.06 -8.14
C LEU A 118 -12.14 -4.06 -8.87
N GLY A 119 -12.03 -3.93 -10.19
CA GLY A 119 -12.71 -2.93 -11.01
C GLY A 119 -14.11 -3.31 -11.52
N ASP A 120 -14.49 -4.59 -11.45
CA ASP A 120 -15.75 -5.09 -12.00
C ASP A 120 -16.69 -5.52 -10.88
N ALA A 121 -17.59 -4.62 -10.48
CA ALA A 121 -18.72 -4.93 -9.61
C ALA A 121 -19.84 -5.69 -10.36
N SER A 122 -19.47 -6.71 -11.15
CA SER A 122 -20.41 -7.61 -11.81
C SER A 122 -20.01 -9.07 -11.55
N SER A 123 -20.16 -9.50 -10.30
CA SER A 123 -20.74 -10.79 -9.88
C SER A 123 -20.23 -11.16 -8.49
N THR A 124 -21.11 -11.07 -7.49
CA THR A 124 -21.36 -12.15 -6.51
C THR A 124 -22.67 -11.79 -5.82
N GLY A 125 -23.76 -12.08 -6.50
CA GLY A 125 -25.03 -12.41 -5.87
C GLY A 125 -25.34 -13.85 -6.28
N ALA A 126 -25.14 -14.79 -5.37
CA ALA A 126 -25.72 -16.12 -5.36
C ALA A 126 -25.63 -16.65 -3.93
#